data_AF-A0AAN6F526-F1
#
_entry.id   AF-A0AAN6F526-F1
#
_cell.length_a   1.000
_cell.length_b   1.000
_cell.length_c   1.000
_cell.angle_alpha   90.00
_cell.angle_beta   90.00
_cell.angle_gamma   90.00
#
_symmetry.space_group_name_H-M   'P 1'
#
loop_
_entity.id
_entity.type
_entity.pdbx_description
1 polymer ?
#
loop_
_entity_poly.entity_id
_entity_poly.type
_entity_poly.pdbx_seq_one_letter_code
_entity_poly.pdbx_strand_id
1 'polypeptide(L)'
;GKDLPFGREGIIFSGNGRHTWKELAQGVADAAHAAGKIKTKEVKPVSLEEGAKVYTGGDQLLVELGFSSNSRTKSAIGRNLGWEPKRGEEAWREGFSEEVRAAIAKDLEWSSSKIRDLAVTNFKA
;
A
#
# COMPACT_ATOMS: atom_id res chain seq x y z
N GLY A 1 32.07 -4.21 6.40
CA GLY A 1 33.10 -3.62 5.53
C GLY A 1 33.72 -2.44 6.26
N LYS A 2 35.03 -2.21 6.12
CA LYS A 2 35.75 -1.13 6.84
C LYS A 2 35.28 0.28 6.45
N ASP A 3 34.55 0.43 5.33
CA ASP A 3 34.20 1.73 4.74
C ASP A 3 32.68 2.04 4.77
N LEU A 4 31.92 1.49 5.72
CA LEU A 4 30.51 1.84 5.87
C LEU A 4 30.37 3.19 6.59
N PRO A 5 29.55 4.13 6.07
CA PRO A 5 29.31 5.40 6.74
C PRO A 5 28.49 5.20 8.02
N PHE A 6 28.69 6.08 9.00
CA PHE A 6 28.02 6.05 10.30
C PHE A 6 27.47 7.43 10.69
N GLY A 7 26.68 7.50 11.76
CA GLY A 7 26.03 8.73 12.19
C GLY A 7 24.99 9.20 11.17
N ARG A 8 25.00 10.50 10.83
CA ARG A 8 24.05 11.07 9.85
C ARG A 8 24.19 10.47 8.45
N GLU A 9 25.40 10.07 8.07
CA GLU A 9 25.67 9.42 6.79
C GLU A 9 25.40 7.91 6.81
N GLY A 10 25.14 7.34 8.00
CA GLY A 10 24.76 5.93 8.14
C GLY A 10 23.28 5.65 7.83
N ILE A 11 22.47 6.67 7.57
CA ILE A 11 21.05 6.50 7.25
C ILE A 11 20.90 6.26 5.74
N ILE A 12 20.57 5.02 5.37
CA ILE A 12 20.48 4.59 3.97
C ILE A 12 19.02 4.33 3.62
N PHE A 13 18.52 4.99 2.57
CA PHE A 13 17.18 4.76 2.01
C PHE A 13 17.25 3.86 0.77
N SER A 14 16.24 2.99 0.61
CA SER A 14 16.07 2.08 -0.53
C SER A 14 14.98 2.52 -1.52
N GLY A 15 14.77 3.83 -1.66
CA GLY A 15 13.78 4.39 -2.59
C GLY A 15 14.16 4.26 -4.07
N ASN A 16 13.17 3.94 -4.90
CA ASN A 16 13.26 3.99 -6.36
C ASN A 16 11.99 4.63 -6.93
N GLY A 17 12.14 5.62 -7.82
CA GLY A 17 11.00 6.37 -8.36
C GLY A 17 10.36 7.36 -7.38
N ARG A 18 9.30 8.02 -7.84
CA ARG A 18 8.45 8.94 -7.08
C ARG A 18 7.04 8.90 -7.64
N HIS A 19 6.06 8.73 -6.77
CA HIS A 19 4.65 8.71 -7.14
C HIS A 19 3.83 9.53 -6.16
N THR A 20 2.73 10.08 -6.66
CA THR A 20 1.71 10.77 -5.88
C THR A 20 0.70 9.77 -5.33
N TRP A 21 0.00 10.15 -4.26
CA TRP A 21 -1.15 9.39 -3.76
C TRP A 21 -2.23 9.19 -4.82
N LYS A 22 -2.41 10.15 -5.74
CA LYS A 22 -3.36 10.04 -6.85
C LYS A 22 -2.97 8.93 -7.83
N GLU A 23 -1.69 8.85 -8.21
CA GLU A 23 -1.20 7.77 -9.08
C GLU A 23 -1.32 6.40 -8.42
N LEU A 24 -1.00 6.31 -7.13
CA LEU A 24 -1.19 5.09 -6.35
C LEU A 24 -2.66 4.67 -6.31
N ALA A 25 -3.56 5.58 -5.96
CA ALA A 25 -5.00 5.30 -5.91
C ALA A 25 -5.55 4.88 -7.28
N GLN A 26 -5.08 5.51 -8.37
CA GLN A 26 -5.49 5.14 -9.71
C GLN A 26 -5.00 3.74 -10.10
N GLY A 27 -3.75 3.39 -9.78
CA GLY A 27 -3.22 2.04 -10.03
C GLY A 27 -4.02 0.94 -9.34
N VAL A 28 -4.43 1.17 -8.09
CA VAL A 28 -5.31 0.25 -7.34
C VAL A 28 -6.69 0.16 -7.99
N ALA A 29 -7.30 1.31 -8.35
CA ALA A 29 -8.62 1.34 -8.97
C ALA A 29 -8.64 0.61 -10.32
N ASP A 30 -7.61 0.82 -11.16
CA ASP A 30 -7.48 0.15 -12.45
C ASP A 30 -7.35 -1.36 -12.28
N ALA A 31 -6.49 -1.83 -11.36
CA ALA A 31 -6.30 -3.25 -11.09
C ALA A 31 -7.55 -3.92 -10.51
N ALA A 32 -8.22 -3.27 -9.55
CA ALA A 32 -9.44 -3.78 -8.93
C ALA A 32 -10.62 -3.83 -9.92
N HIS A 33 -10.73 -2.84 -10.80
CA HIS A 33 -11.75 -2.83 -11.85
C HIS A 33 -11.48 -3.93 -12.88
N ALA A 34 -10.22 -4.10 -13.33
CA ALA A 34 -9.85 -5.19 -14.23
C ALA A 34 -10.12 -6.58 -13.62
N ALA A 35 -9.99 -6.72 -12.30
CA ALA A 35 -10.35 -7.92 -11.55
C ALA A 35 -11.87 -8.07 -11.28
N GLY A 36 -12.71 -7.15 -11.76
CA GLY A 36 -14.16 -7.18 -11.59
C GLY A 36 -14.63 -6.94 -10.15
N LYS A 37 -13.78 -6.36 -9.28
CA LYS A 37 -14.11 -6.14 -7.85
C LYS A 37 -14.79 -4.81 -7.58
N ILE A 38 -14.64 -3.84 -8.47
CA ILE A 38 -15.33 -2.55 -8.41
C ILE A 38 -15.98 -2.22 -9.76
N LYS A 39 -17.06 -1.43 -9.71
CA LYS A 39 -17.86 -1.09 -10.91
C LYS A 39 -17.26 0.01 -11.77
N THR A 40 -16.40 0.84 -11.20
CA THR A 40 -15.76 1.97 -11.88
C THR A 40 -14.32 2.10 -11.41
N LYS A 41 -13.44 2.54 -12.30
CA LYS A 41 -12.03 2.88 -12.01
C LYS A 41 -11.81 4.35 -11.68
N GLU A 42 -12.88 5.15 -11.64
CA GLU A 42 -12.81 6.58 -11.33
C GLU A 42 -12.40 6.82 -9.87
N VAL A 43 -11.25 7.47 -9.67
CA VAL A 43 -10.80 7.90 -8.33
C VAL A 43 -11.37 9.27 -8.01
N LYS A 44 -12.06 9.37 -6.87
CA LYS A 44 -12.68 10.60 -6.38
C LYS A 44 -11.92 11.17 -5.19
N PRO A 45 -11.88 12.51 -5.03
CA PRO A 45 -11.33 13.11 -3.82
C PRO A 45 -12.19 12.76 -2.60
N VAL A 46 -11.54 12.63 -1.45
CA VAL A 46 -12.18 12.36 -0.15
C VAL A 46 -11.82 13.51 0.79
N SER A 47 -12.79 14.01 1.55
CA SER A 47 -12.53 15.05 2.55
C SER A 47 -11.81 14.48 3.78
N LEU A 48 -11.13 15.33 4.57
CA LEU A 48 -10.50 14.88 5.81
C LEU A 48 -11.51 14.28 6.80
N GLU A 49 -12.70 14.88 6.89
CA GLU A 49 -13.77 14.38 7.76
C GLU A 49 -14.25 12.99 7.33
N GLU A 50 -14.46 12.78 6.04
CA GLU A 50 -14.87 11.48 5.51
C GLU A 50 -13.76 10.43 5.67
N GLY A 51 -12.51 10.80 5.34
CA GLY A 51 -11.36 9.93 5.57
C GLY A 51 -11.21 9.54 7.04
N ALA A 52 -11.50 10.46 7.97
CA ALA A 52 -11.32 10.21 9.39
C ALA A 52 -12.34 9.19 9.92
N LYS A 53 -13.58 9.30 9.46
CA LYS A 53 -14.65 8.33 9.76
C LYS A 53 -14.28 6.93 9.27
N VAL A 54 -13.63 6.82 8.12
CA VAL A 54 -13.31 5.51 7.50
C VAL A 54 -12.02 4.90 8.05
N TYR A 55 -10.95 5.69 8.21
CA TYR A 55 -9.61 5.16 8.41
C TYR A 55 -9.05 5.31 9.82
N THR A 56 -9.54 6.26 10.62
CA THR A 56 -8.84 6.70 11.85
C THR A 56 -9.75 6.82 13.07
N GLY A 57 -11.02 6.39 12.95
CA GLY A 57 -11.98 6.48 14.04
C GLY A 57 -12.40 7.92 14.39
N GLY A 58 -12.23 8.87 13.45
CA GLY A 58 -12.62 10.28 13.60
C GLY A 58 -11.47 11.27 13.76
N ASP A 59 -10.21 10.81 13.79
CA ASP A 59 -9.04 11.68 13.88
C ASP A 59 -8.65 12.26 12.50
N GLN A 60 -9.03 13.52 12.26
CA GLN A 60 -8.70 14.21 11.00
C GLN A 60 -7.22 14.56 10.87
N LEU A 61 -6.50 14.80 11.97
CA LEU A 61 -5.07 15.11 11.94
C LEU A 61 -4.28 13.89 11.46
N LEU A 62 -4.65 12.70 11.92
CA LEU A 62 -4.03 11.46 11.45
C LEU A 62 -4.25 11.25 9.94
N VAL A 63 -5.43 11.60 9.42
CA VAL A 63 -5.72 11.52 7.97
C VAL A 63 -4.89 12.52 7.19
N GLU A 64 -4.82 13.77 7.66
CA GLU A 64 -4.06 14.82 7.00
C GLU A 64 -2.57 14.44 6.92
N LEU A 65 -1.98 14.04 8.05
CA LEU A 65 -0.58 13.64 8.11
C LEU A 65 -0.30 12.35 7.35
N GLY A 66 -1.20 11.37 7.39
CA GLY A 66 -1.01 10.06 6.75
C GLY A 66 -1.20 10.07 5.24
N PHE A 67 -2.24 10.76 4.76
CA PHE A 67 -2.72 10.62 3.37
C PHE A 67 -2.69 11.92 2.56
N SER A 68 -2.64 13.09 3.22
CA SER A 68 -2.59 14.40 2.54
C SER A 68 -1.20 15.06 2.58
N SER A 69 -0.28 14.52 3.38
CA SER A 69 1.09 15.01 3.44
C SER A 69 1.96 14.47 2.28
N ASN A 70 3.19 14.98 2.19
CA ASN A 70 4.22 14.40 1.33
C ASN A 70 5.48 14.09 2.15
N SER A 71 6.07 12.92 1.88
CA SER A 71 7.38 12.53 2.39
C SER A 71 8.24 12.05 1.24
N ARG A 72 9.46 12.58 1.14
CA ARG A 72 10.37 12.32 0.01
C ARG A 72 11.76 12.02 0.53
N THR A 73 12.31 10.90 0.11
CA THR A 73 13.70 10.51 0.41
C THR A 73 14.49 10.36 -0.88
N LYS A 74 15.83 10.34 -0.76
CA LYS A 74 16.75 10.06 -1.86
C LYS A 74 17.70 8.97 -1.41
N SER A 75 17.85 7.93 -2.22
CA SER A 75 18.77 6.82 -1.98
C SER A 75 20.21 7.17 -2.40
N ALA A 76 20.69 8.36 -2.01
CA ALA A 76 21.98 8.87 -2.45
C ALA A 76 23.15 8.03 -1.88
N ILE A 77 23.15 7.78 -0.57
CA ILE A 77 24.19 6.99 0.09
C ILE A 77 24.21 5.55 -0.45
N GLY A 78 23.05 4.92 -0.58
CA GLY A 78 22.94 3.57 -1.16
C GLY A 78 23.55 3.50 -2.56
N ARG A 79 23.18 4.44 -3.45
CA ARG A 79 23.74 4.49 -4.82
C ARG A 79 25.24 4.74 -4.83
N ASN A 80 25.76 5.58 -3.94
CA ASN A 80 27.21 5.81 -3.83
C ASN A 80 27.97 4.56 -3.37
N LEU A 81 27.32 3.67 -2.61
CA LEU A 81 27.86 2.37 -2.21
C LEU A 81 27.69 1.28 -3.30
N GLY A 82 27.22 1.65 -4.50
CA GLY A 82 26.99 0.73 -5.61
C GLY A 82 25.67 -0.03 -5.53
N TRP A 83 24.75 0.33 -4.63
CA TRP A 83 23.41 -0.25 -4.63
C TRP A 83 22.59 0.31 -5.79
N GLU A 84 22.02 -0.60 -6.58
CA GLU A 84 21.12 -0.27 -7.69
C GLU A 84 19.79 -1.05 -7.57
N PRO A 85 18.63 -0.41 -7.79
CA PRO A 85 17.35 -1.08 -7.73
C PRO A 85 17.16 -2.00 -8.95
N LYS A 86 16.80 -3.26 -8.69
CA LYS A 86 16.50 -4.23 -9.76
C LYS A 86 15.05 -4.16 -10.27
N ARG A 87 14.12 -3.64 -9.45
CA ARG A 87 12.71 -3.45 -9.81
C ARG A 87 12.45 -1.97 -10.06
N GLY A 88 12.03 -1.65 -11.28
CA GLY A 88 11.75 -0.30 -11.76
C GLY A 88 10.26 0.02 -11.87
N GLU A 89 9.94 1.02 -12.68
CA GLU A 89 8.58 1.50 -12.93
C GLU A 89 7.61 0.38 -13.37
N GLU A 90 8.06 -0.52 -14.24
CA GLU A 90 7.21 -1.63 -14.72
C GLU A 90 6.80 -2.57 -13.59
N ALA A 91 7.76 -2.94 -12.73
CA ALA A 91 7.50 -3.76 -11.56
C ALA A 91 6.60 -3.04 -10.52
N TRP A 92 6.71 -1.72 -10.41
CA TRP A 92 5.80 -0.93 -9.58
C TRP A 92 4.36 -0.99 -10.12
N ARG A 93 4.18 -0.88 -11.45
CA ARG A 93 2.86 -1.01 -12.10
C ARG A 93 2.28 -2.41 -11.98
N GLU A 94 3.11 -3.44 -12.17
CA GLU A 94 2.69 -4.84 -12.01
C GLU A 94 2.20 -5.13 -10.59
N GLY A 95 2.88 -4.54 -9.59
CA GLY A 95 2.58 -4.72 -8.17
C GLY A 95 1.12 -4.43 -7.80
N PHE A 96 0.44 -3.49 -8.47
CA PHE A 96 -0.99 -3.25 -8.20
C PHE A 96 -1.86 -4.48 -8.44
N SER A 97 -1.59 -5.21 -9.52
CA SER A 97 -2.32 -6.44 -9.84
C SER A 97 -1.98 -7.58 -8.88
N GLU A 98 -0.74 -7.64 -8.41
CA GLU A 98 -0.27 -8.61 -7.42
C GLU A 98 -0.97 -8.37 -6.07
N GLU A 99 -0.99 -7.13 -5.60
CA GLU A 99 -1.61 -6.73 -4.32
C GLU A 99 -3.12 -6.93 -4.33
N VAL A 100 -3.81 -6.54 -5.42
CA VAL A 100 -5.26 -6.78 -5.56
C VAL A 100 -5.56 -8.29 -5.52
N ARG A 101 -4.77 -9.11 -6.23
CA ARG A 101 -4.94 -10.57 -6.20
C ARG A 101 -4.73 -11.13 -4.80
N ALA A 102 -3.71 -10.67 -4.08
CA ALA A 102 -3.44 -11.08 -2.72
C ALA A 102 -4.56 -10.67 -1.74
N ALA A 103 -5.09 -9.45 -1.88
CA ALA A 103 -6.23 -8.98 -1.09
C ALA A 103 -7.49 -9.83 -1.31
N ILE A 104 -7.78 -10.19 -2.57
CA ILE A 104 -8.91 -11.07 -2.91
C ILE A 104 -8.72 -12.47 -2.30
N ALA A 105 -7.50 -13.02 -2.36
CA ALA A 105 -7.20 -14.33 -1.79
C ALA A 105 -7.42 -14.34 -0.26
N LYS A 106 -6.94 -13.31 0.44
CA LYS A 106 -7.15 -13.17 1.90
C LYS A 106 -8.63 -13.03 2.27
N ASP A 107 -9.40 -12.29 1.50
CA ASP A 107 -10.85 -12.14 1.73
C ASP A 107 -11.57 -13.51 1.64
N LEU A 108 -11.19 -14.33 0.66
CA LEU A 108 -11.71 -15.69 0.51
C LEU A 108 -11.31 -16.61 1.68
N GLU A 109 -10.07 -16.53 2.15
CA GLU A 109 -9.59 -17.29 3.31
C GLU A 109 -10.36 -16.90 4.58
N TRP A 110 -10.51 -15.60 4.83
CA TRP A 110 -11.25 -15.06 5.98
C TRP A 110 -12.73 -15.46 5.95
N SER A 111 -13.38 -15.34 4.79
CA SER A 111 -14.77 -15.77 4.60
C SER A 111 -14.95 -17.27 4.84
N SER A 112 -14.03 -18.08 4.32
CA SER A 112 -14.04 -19.54 4.51
C SER A 112 -13.84 -19.93 5.98
N SER A 113 -12.99 -19.21 6.73
CA SER A 113 -12.81 -19.43 8.17
C SER A 113 -14.09 -19.14 8.95
N LYS A 114 -14.75 -18.00 8.69
CA LYS A 114 -16.00 -17.65 9.36
C LYS A 114 -17.13 -18.65 9.09
N ILE A 115 -17.24 -19.15 7.86
CA ILE A 115 -18.24 -20.17 7.51
C ILE A 115 -17.97 -21.47 8.28
N ARG A 116 -16.70 -21.88 8.41
CA ARG A 116 -16.31 -23.05 9.21
C ARG A 116 -16.65 -22.86 10.68
N ASP A 117 -16.35 -21.70 11.26
CA ASP A 117 -16.64 -21.40 12.66
C ASP A 117 -18.16 -21.40 12.93
N LEU A 118 -18.97 -20.86 12.03
CA LEU A 118 -20.43 -20.95 12.11
C LEU A 118 -20.94 -22.40 12.01
N ALA A 119 -20.40 -23.20 11.10
CA ALA A 119 -20.81 -24.59 10.92
C ALA A 119 -20.46 -25.47 12.14
N VAL A 120 -19.29 -25.25 12.77
CA VAL A 120 -18.88 -25.96 14.00
C VAL A 120 -19.76 -25.56 15.18
N THR A 121 -20.16 -24.29 15.27
CA THR A 121 -21.02 -23.81 16.36
C THR A 121 -22.44 -24.38 16.26
N ASN A 122 -22.98 -24.55 15.05
CA ASN A 122 -24.33 -25.08 14.84
C ASN A 122 -24.43 -26.62 14.89
N PHE A 123 -23.31 -27.35 14.92
CA PHE A 123 -23.30 -28.82 15.07
C PHE A 123 -23.14 -29.30 16.52
N LYS A 124 -22.98 -28.37 17.47
CA LYS A 124 -22.83 -28.65 18.92
C LYS A 124 -24.07 -28.30 19.75
N ALA A 125 -25.21 -28.02 19.12
CA ALA A 125 -26.52 -27.86 19.76
C ALA A 125 -27.42 -29.04 19.37
#